data_AF-A0A0J7KGD4-F1
#
_entry.id   AF-A0A0J7KGD4-F1
#
_cell.length_a   1.000
_cell.length_b   1.000
_cell.length_c   1.000
_cell.angle_alpha   90.00
_cell.angle_beta   90.00
_cell.angle_gamma   90.00
#
_symmetry.space_group_name_H-M   'P 1'
#
loop_
_entity.id
_entity.type
_entity.pdbx_description
1 polymer ?
#
loop_
_entity_poly.entity_id
_entity_poly.type
_entity_poly.pdbx_seq_one_letter_code
_entity_poly.pdbx_strand_id
1 'polypeptide(L)'
;MTTTSHSASQSANKDLPRLKVLLAGPRGFCAGVDRAIRVVEEALRRYGAPVYVRHEIVHNRTVVEALEEKGAIFVEELDEVPRDAHVVFSAHGVPKSVPTEAENRNLIYLDATCPLVSKVHREAERHFAGGGEERRHILLIGHEGHPEVVGTMGQLPQGAVTLINNVDEAKSYQPKDPDRLAFITQTTLSVDDTADIVAILRERFPQIEGPKREDICYATTNRQQAVKELAKDCDLVIVIGAPNSSNSQRLREVAERKGAKKAILVPKLADMAWEAMAGVETLGITAGASAPEILVQEILEALAKRYNLDIEERIVKKERVKFRLPYPLSESEEAGDEEQDEEA
;
A
#
# COMPACT_ATOMS: atom_id res chain seq x y z
N MET A 1 0.88 -13.93 -26.11
CA MET A 1 1.66 -12.72 -26.39
C MET A 1 0.86 -11.88 -27.36
N THR A 2 0.10 -10.92 -26.85
CA THR A 2 -0.72 -9.99 -27.64
C THR A 2 -0.56 -8.64 -26.98
N THR A 3 0.42 -7.88 -27.46
CA THR A 3 0.62 -6.47 -27.17
C THR A 3 -0.52 -5.69 -27.84
N THR A 4 -1.52 -5.28 -27.07
CA THR A 4 -2.53 -4.32 -27.52
C THR A 4 -1.94 -2.91 -27.44
N SER A 5 -1.31 -2.45 -28.53
CA SER A 5 -0.93 -1.05 -28.71
C SER A 5 -2.21 -0.20 -28.88
N HIS A 6 -2.60 0.55 -27.86
CA HIS A 6 -3.58 1.62 -28.04
C HIS A 6 -2.87 2.83 -28.64
N SER A 7 -2.70 2.83 -29.97
CA SER A 7 -2.26 4.01 -30.71
C SER A 7 -3.45 4.95 -30.89
N ALA A 8 -3.66 5.84 -29.91
CA ALA A 8 -4.39 7.07 -30.18
C ALA A 8 -3.43 7.99 -30.94
N SER A 9 -3.48 7.97 -32.28
CA SER A 9 -2.66 8.86 -33.11
C SER A 9 -3.18 10.30 -33.01
N GLN A 10 -2.80 11.01 -31.95
CA GLN A 10 -2.73 12.47 -32.01
C GLN A 10 -1.64 12.82 -33.02
N SER A 11 -1.96 13.67 -34.01
CA SER A 11 -0.99 14.09 -35.02
C SER A 11 0.21 14.73 -34.33
N ALA A 12 1.38 14.11 -34.45
CA ALA A 12 2.61 14.59 -33.80
C ALA A 12 2.87 16.05 -34.17
N ASN A 13 2.99 16.92 -33.16
CA ASN A 13 3.35 18.31 -33.36
C ASN A 13 4.82 18.36 -33.79
N LYS A 14 5.09 18.84 -35.01
CA LYS A 14 6.44 18.82 -35.58
C LYS A 14 7.47 19.61 -34.77
N ASP A 15 7.01 20.51 -33.91
CA ASP A 15 7.86 21.38 -33.09
C ASP A 15 8.18 20.80 -31.71
N LEU A 16 7.55 19.69 -31.30
CA LEU A 16 7.80 19.05 -30.00
C LEU A 16 8.78 17.88 -30.10
N PRO A 17 9.72 17.74 -29.15
CA PRO A 17 10.60 16.57 -29.06
C PRO A 17 9.78 15.29 -28.82
N ARG A 18 10.33 14.14 -29.24
CA ARG A 18 9.73 12.83 -28.95
C ARG A 18 10.13 12.36 -27.55
N LEU A 19 9.23 11.66 -26.88
CA LEU A 19 9.49 11.00 -25.60
C LEU A 19 8.83 9.63 -25.60
N LYS A 20 9.61 8.58 -25.39
CA LYS A 20 9.05 7.25 -25.14
C LYS A 20 8.61 7.15 -23.69
N VAL A 21 7.38 6.73 -23.45
CA VAL A 21 6.82 6.55 -22.10
C VAL A 21 6.49 5.08 -21.89
N LEU A 22 7.12 4.45 -20.90
CA LEU A 22 6.81 3.10 -20.45
C LEU A 22 5.90 3.16 -19.22
N LEU A 23 4.64 2.75 -19.37
CA LEU A 23 3.68 2.69 -18.26
C LEU A 23 3.71 1.32 -17.59
N ALA A 24 3.94 1.29 -16.27
CA ALA A 24 3.87 0.07 -15.48
C ALA A 24 2.43 -0.46 -15.38
N GLY A 25 2.23 -1.76 -15.57
CA GLY A 25 0.99 -2.46 -15.25
C GLY A 25 1.26 -3.71 -14.39
N PRO A 26 0.74 -3.82 -13.15
CA PRO A 26 -0.19 -2.89 -12.49
C PRO A 26 0.51 -1.68 -11.85
N ARG A 27 -0.28 -0.62 -11.62
CA ARG A 27 0.09 0.63 -10.92
C ARG A 27 -1.13 1.18 -10.18
N GLY A 28 -0.95 2.16 -9.29
CA GLY A 28 -2.05 2.88 -8.65
C GLY A 28 -2.80 2.04 -7.62
N PHE A 29 -4.09 2.30 -7.39
CA PHE A 29 -4.90 1.68 -6.34
C PHE A 29 -4.88 0.16 -6.29
N CYS A 30 -4.76 -0.39 -5.08
CA CYS A 30 -4.99 -1.82 -4.81
C CYS A 30 -6.37 -2.05 -4.17
N ALA A 31 -6.81 -3.31 -4.07
CA ALA A 31 -8.12 -3.65 -3.51
C ALA A 31 -8.31 -3.20 -2.06
N GLY A 32 -7.24 -3.16 -1.26
CA GLY A 32 -7.29 -2.69 0.13
C GLY A 32 -7.51 -1.17 0.23
N VAL A 33 -6.83 -0.40 -0.63
CA VAL A 33 -6.98 1.06 -0.70
C VAL A 33 -8.36 1.44 -1.22
N ASP A 34 -8.81 0.81 -2.31
CA ASP A 34 -10.14 1.02 -2.87
C ASP A 34 -11.24 0.76 -1.82
N ARG A 35 -11.16 -0.39 -1.14
CA ARG A 35 -12.07 -0.70 -0.02
C ARG A 35 -12.04 0.38 1.05
N ALA A 36 -10.86 0.82 1.49
CA ALA A 36 -10.76 1.74 2.61
C ALA A 36 -11.36 3.13 2.30
N ILE A 37 -11.13 3.63 1.07
CA ILE A 37 -11.77 4.87 0.59
C ILE A 37 -13.28 4.70 0.56
N ARG A 38 -13.78 3.59 -0.01
CA ARG A 38 -15.21 3.29 -0.07
C ARG A 38 -15.87 3.19 1.30
N VAL A 39 -15.16 2.69 2.33
CA VAL A 39 -15.68 2.68 3.72
C VAL A 39 -15.97 4.09 4.21
N VAL A 40 -15.07 5.06 3.98
CA VAL A 40 -15.27 6.45 4.39
C VAL A 40 -16.39 7.10 3.59
N GLU A 41 -16.39 6.92 2.27
CA GLU A 41 -17.44 7.49 1.39
C GLU A 41 -18.83 6.96 1.73
N GLU A 42 -18.95 5.66 1.97
CA GLU A 42 -20.21 5.01 2.31
C GLU A 42 -20.65 5.36 3.74
N ALA A 43 -19.72 5.54 4.67
CA ALA A 43 -20.02 6.07 6.00
C ALA A 43 -20.57 7.50 5.92
N LEU A 44 -19.94 8.38 5.12
CA LEU A 44 -20.44 9.74 4.90
C LEU A 44 -21.81 9.74 4.23
N ARG A 45 -22.03 8.85 3.26
CA ARG A 45 -23.33 8.70 2.59
C ARG A 45 -24.43 8.23 3.54
N ARG A 46 -24.14 7.25 4.41
CA ARG A 46 -25.12 6.61 5.30
C ARG A 46 -25.40 7.41 6.57
N TYR A 47 -24.37 8.02 7.15
CA TYR A 47 -24.44 8.67 8.46
C TYR A 47 -24.37 10.20 8.41
N GLY A 48 -24.00 10.78 7.26
CA GLY A 48 -23.78 12.21 7.10
C GLY A 48 -22.43 12.68 7.66
N ALA A 49 -22.08 13.93 7.39
CA ALA A 49 -20.89 14.56 7.93
C ALA A 49 -21.13 15.11 9.36
N PRO A 50 -20.12 15.09 10.25
CA PRO A 50 -18.77 14.58 10.02
C PRO A 50 -18.63 13.06 10.26
N VAL A 51 -17.73 12.43 9.49
CA VAL A 51 -17.17 11.10 9.81
C VAL A 51 -15.71 11.28 10.18
N TYR A 52 -15.32 10.80 11.36
CA TYR A 52 -13.94 10.89 11.82
C TYR A 52 -13.13 9.72 11.27
N VAL A 53 -11.86 9.95 10.95
CA VAL A 53 -10.94 8.90 10.51
C VAL A 53 -9.67 8.98 11.34
N ARG A 54 -9.30 7.88 12.00
CA ARG A 54 -8.08 7.82 12.81
C ARG A 54 -6.87 7.59 11.91
N HIS A 55 -5.97 8.57 11.88
CA HIS A 55 -4.88 8.77 10.92
C HIS A 55 -5.39 8.92 9.47
N GLU A 56 -4.50 9.23 8.54
CA GLU A 56 -4.82 9.17 7.10
C GLU A 56 -5.38 7.80 6.71
N ILE A 57 -6.51 7.77 5.98
CA ILE A 57 -7.15 6.51 5.54
C ILE A 57 -6.18 5.65 4.72
N VAL A 58 -5.36 6.33 3.91
CA VAL A 58 -4.24 5.83 3.11
C VAL A 58 -3.20 6.94 2.99
N HIS A 59 -1.92 6.60 2.84
CA HIS A 59 -0.85 7.60 2.68
C HIS A 59 -0.87 8.23 1.27
N ASN A 60 -1.83 9.13 1.01
CA ASN A 60 -1.92 9.97 -0.18
C ASN A 60 -2.74 11.23 0.09
N ARG A 61 -2.09 12.40 0.02
CA ARG A 61 -2.69 13.68 0.35
C ARG A 61 -3.89 14.05 -0.54
N THR A 62 -3.85 13.74 -1.83
CA THR A 62 -4.97 14.00 -2.75
C THR A 62 -6.22 13.21 -2.37
N VAL A 63 -6.05 11.96 -1.91
CA VAL A 63 -7.17 11.14 -1.41
C VAL A 63 -7.71 11.70 -0.10
N VAL A 64 -6.83 12.10 0.83
CA VAL A 64 -7.21 12.71 2.11
C VAL A 64 -8.01 13.99 1.88
N GLU A 65 -7.49 14.92 1.08
CA GLU A 65 -8.15 16.20 0.75
C GLU A 65 -9.51 15.98 0.09
N ALA A 66 -9.62 15.03 -0.85
CA ALA A 66 -10.90 14.71 -1.49
C ALA A 66 -11.95 14.13 -0.53
N LEU A 67 -11.55 13.48 0.56
CA LEU A 67 -12.46 13.01 1.61
C LEU A 67 -12.80 14.11 2.61
N GLU A 68 -11.85 14.99 2.94
CA GLU A 68 -12.08 16.19 3.75
C GLU A 68 -13.15 17.08 3.11
N GLU A 69 -13.06 17.30 1.80
CA GLU A 69 -14.08 18.05 1.02
C GLU A 69 -15.48 17.43 1.09
N LYS A 70 -15.58 16.10 1.29
CA LYS A 70 -16.85 15.38 1.47
C LYS A 70 -17.34 15.37 2.92
N GLY A 71 -16.56 15.89 3.87
CA GLY A 71 -16.91 15.97 5.29
C GLY A 71 -16.25 14.94 6.21
N ALA A 72 -15.21 14.25 5.75
CA ALA A 72 -14.35 13.48 6.65
C ALA A 72 -13.47 14.40 7.50
N ILE A 73 -13.19 14.01 8.74
CA ILE A 73 -12.26 14.70 9.63
C ILE A 73 -11.18 13.72 10.09
N PHE A 74 -9.94 13.97 9.70
CA PHE A 74 -8.80 13.15 10.10
C PHE A 74 -8.27 13.59 11.46
N VAL A 75 -8.07 12.64 12.37
CA VAL A 75 -7.56 12.85 13.74
C VAL A 75 -6.40 11.90 14.01
N GLU A 76 -5.50 12.27 14.92
CA GLU A 76 -4.41 11.37 15.32
C GLU A 76 -4.91 10.36 16.34
N GLU A 77 -5.60 10.84 17.38
CA GLU A 77 -6.09 10.03 18.47
C GLU A 77 -7.60 10.13 18.66
N LEU A 78 -8.15 9.14 19.34
CA LEU A 78 -9.60 9.09 19.51
C LEU A 78 -10.08 10.23 20.42
N ASP A 79 -9.28 10.80 21.32
CA ASP A 79 -9.69 11.86 22.28
C ASP A 79 -10.12 13.16 21.61
N GLU A 80 -9.72 13.34 20.36
CA GLU A 80 -10.18 14.39 19.46
C GLU A 80 -11.60 14.14 18.90
N VAL A 81 -12.11 12.90 19.01
CA VAL A 81 -13.42 12.49 18.49
C VAL A 81 -14.53 12.74 19.53
N PRO A 82 -15.60 13.49 19.18
CA PRO A 82 -16.76 13.67 20.04
C PRO A 82 -17.42 12.34 20.41
N ARG A 83 -18.08 12.29 21.57
CA ARG A 83 -18.88 11.12 21.96
C ARG A 83 -19.96 10.82 20.92
N ASP A 84 -20.28 9.55 20.76
CA ASP A 84 -21.32 9.02 19.85
C ASP A 84 -21.07 9.31 18.36
N ALA A 85 -19.90 9.83 17.98
CA ALA A 85 -19.53 10.07 16.59
C ALA A 85 -19.11 8.77 15.88
N HIS A 86 -19.17 8.80 14.55
CA HIS A 86 -18.71 7.72 13.70
C HIS A 86 -17.21 7.86 13.45
N VAL A 87 -16.44 6.80 13.71
CA VAL A 87 -15.00 6.76 13.47
C VAL A 87 -14.61 5.62 12.53
N VAL A 88 -13.70 5.87 11.61
CA VAL A 88 -13.14 4.85 10.70
C VAL A 88 -11.67 4.63 11.06
N PHE A 89 -11.26 3.38 11.22
CA PHE A 89 -9.84 3.03 11.38
C PHE A 89 -9.18 2.85 10.01
N SER A 90 -7.96 3.38 9.84
CA SER A 90 -7.27 3.38 8.55
C SER A 90 -6.98 1.98 7.97
N ALA A 91 -6.64 1.93 6.68
CA ALA A 91 -6.30 0.68 5.99
C ALA A 91 -5.10 -0.08 6.59
N HIS A 92 -4.25 0.63 7.34
CA HIS A 92 -3.00 0.12 7.91
C HIS A 92 -3.20 -0.76 9.13
N GLY A 93 -4.40 -0.80 9.72
CA GLY A 93 -4.64 -1.51 10.98
C GLY A 93 -4.29 -0.71 12.22
N VAL A 94 -4.91 -1.09 13.34
CA VAL A 94 -4.73 -0.44 14.64
C VAL A 94 -4.42 -1.46 15.74
N PRO A 95 -3.69 -1.07 16.80
CA PRO A 95 -3.52 -1.89 18.01
C PRO A 95 -4.86 -2.28 18.63
N LYS A 96 -4.91 -3.38 19.40
CA LYS A 96 -6.13 -3.78 20.13
C LYS A 96 -6.62 -2.73 21.12
N SER A 97 -5.74 -1.88 21.63
CA SER A 97 -6.11 -0.77 22.52
C SER A 97 -7.06 0.23 21.86
N VAL A 98 -7.00 0.40 20.53
CA VAL A 98 -7.80 1.41 19.82
C VAL A 98 -9.28 1.02 19.72
N PRO A 99 -9.67 -0.19 19.26
CA PRO A 99 -11.07 -0.62 19.35
C PRO A 99 -11.58 -0.65 20.80
N THR A 100 -10.77 -1.09 21.76
CA THR A 100 -11.15 -1.08 23.19
C THR A 100 -11.41 0.33 23.69
N GLU A 101 -10.61 1.33 23.30
CA GLU A 101 -10.85 2.72 23.64
C GLU A 101 -12.14 3.26 22.98
N ALA A 102 -12.36 2.96 21.70
CA ALA A 102 -13.59 3.34 21.01
C ALA A 102 -14.84 2.80 21.72
N GLU A 103 -14.81 1.54 22.14
CA GLU A 103 -15.88 0.91 22.92
C GLU A 103 -16.07 1.59 24.28
N ASN A 104 -14.99 1.83 25.03
CA ASN A 104 -15.04 2.52 26.33
C ASN A 104 -15.64 3.93 26.24
N ARG A 105 -15.62 4.52 25.05
CA ARG A 105 -16.12 5.88 24.78
C ARG A 105 -17.45 5.90 24.05
N ASN A 106 -18.05 4.74 23.81
CA ASN A 106 -19.27 4.58 23.03
C ASN A 106 -19.17 5.19 21.62
N LEU A 107 -18.00 5.11 20.99
CA LEU A 107 -17.83 5.51 19.59
C LEU A 107 -18.35 4.41 18.67
N ILE A 108 -19.05 4.79 17.59
CA ILE A 108 -19.49 3.86 16.56
C ILE A 108 -18.34 3.74 15.56
N TYR A 109 -17.64 2.61 15.55
CA TYR A 109 -16.46 2.45 14.70
C TYR A 109 -16.66 1.50 13.51
N LEU A 110 -15.97 1.80 12.41
CA LEU A 110 -15.86 0.97 11.22
C LEU A 110 -14.39 0.63 10.96
N ASP A 111 -14.09 -0.64 10.77
CA ASP A 111 -12.73 -1.10 10.52
C ASP A 111 -12.42 -1.20 9.02
N ALA A 112 -11.70 -0.19 8.50
CA ALA A 112 -11.23 -0.18 7.12
C ALA A 112 -9.89 -0.89 6.92
N THR A 113 -9.33 -1.55 7.95
CA THR A 113 -8.10 -2.34 7.85
C THR A 113 -8.15 -3.26 6.64
N CYS A 114 -7.08 -3.24 5.85
CA CYS A 114 -6.96 -4.11 4.69
C CYS A 114 -7.04 -5.58 5.14
N PRO A 115 -7.87 -6.44 4.51
CA PRO A 115 -7.95 -7.85 4.89
C PRO A 115 -6.62 -8.60 4.87
N LEU A 116 -5.64 -8.15 4.08
CA LEU A 116 -4.29 -8.71 4.05
C LEU A 116 -3.43 -8.28 5.24
N VAL A 117 -3.68 -7.09 5.82
CA VAL A 117 -3.11 -6.69 7.11
C VAL A 117 -3.77 -7.46 8.25
N SER A 118 -5.10 -7.60 8.24
CA SER A 118 -5.81 -8.43 9.24
C SER A 118 -5.35 -9.90 9.21
N LYS A 119 -4.93 -10.43 8.06
CA LYS A 119 -4.29 -11.74 7.96
C LYS A 119 -2.99 -11.79 8.79
N VAL A 120 -2.11 -10.80 8.65
CA VAL A 120 -0.86 -10.71 9.42
C VAL A 120 -1.15 -10.61 10.93
N HIS A 121 -2.14 -9.80 11.33
CA HIS A 121 -2.58 -9.71 12.73
C HIS A 121 -2.99 -11.08 13.29
N ARG A 122 -3.82 -11.83 12.55
CA ARG A 122 -4.27 -13.17 12.96
C ARG A 122 -3.14 -14.20 12.95
N GLU A 123 -2.16 -14.07 12.06
CA GLU A 123 -0.98 -14.94 12.04
C GLU A 123 -0.09 -14.67 13.25
N ALA A 124 0.11 -13.41 13.63
CA ALA A 124 0.80 -13.03 14.87
C ALA A 124 0.11 -13.65 16.09
N GLU A 125 -1.21 -13.49 16.19
CA GLU A 125 -2.02 -14.11 17.24
C GLU A 125 -1.90 -15.63 17.25
N ARG A 126 -1.94 -16.29 16.09
CA ARG A 126 -1.84 -17.75 16.00
C ARG A 126 -0.48 -18.27 16.48
N HIS A 127 0.62 -17.62 16.10
CA HIS A 127 1.96 -18.02 16.56
C HIS A 127 2.18 -17.75 18.04
N PHE A 128 1.53 -16.71 18.58
CA PHE A 128 1.56 -16.38 19.99
C PHE A 128 0.64 -17.27 20.85
N ALA A 129 -0.53 -17.62 20.31
CA ALA A 129 -1.58 -18.36 20.99
C ALA A 129 -1.11 -19.77 21.38
N GLY A 130 -1.69 -20.28 22.48
CA GLY A 130 -1.38 -21.60 23.02
C GLY A 130 -0.83 -21.56 24.44
N GLY A 131 -0.24 -20.44 24.90
CA GLY A 131 0.11 -20.16 26.31
C GLY A 131 1.11 -21.12 27.00
N GLY A 132 1.37 -22.29 26.41
CA GLY A 132 2.28 -23.33 26.88
C GLY A 132 3.50 -23.46 25.97
N GLU A 133 4.07 -24.67 25.89
CA GLU A 133 5.33 -24.93 25.22
C GLU A 133 5.36 -24.52 23.73
N GLU A 134 4.21 -24.48 23.05
CA GLU A 134 4.14 -24.13 21.63
C GLU A 134 4.12 -22.61 21.33
N ARG A 135 4.10 -21.75 22.36
CA ARG A 135 4.16 -20.29 22.16
C ARG A 135 5.46 -19.91 21.47
N ARG A 136 5.37 -19.09 20.41
CA ARG A 136 6.53 -18.50 19.75
C ARG A 136 6.66 -17.01 20.05
N HIS A 137 7.89 -16.53 20.12
CA HIS A 137 8.21 -15.11 20.06
C HIS A 137 8.23 -14.66 18.59
N ILE A 138 7.63 -13.52 18.29
CA ILE A 138 7.44 -13.06 16.90
C ILE A 138 8.53 -12.07 16.53
N LEU A 139 9.18 -12.29 15.40
CA LEU A 139 10.03 -11.32 14.72
C LEU A 139 9.22 -10.65 13.61
N LEU A 140 8.77 -9.42 13.84
CA LEU A 140 8.11 -8.62 12.81
C LEU A 140 9.19 -7.95 11.96
N ILE A 141 9.27 -8.30 10.69
CA ILE A 141 10.11 -7.58 9.72
C ILE A 141 9.30 -6.39 9.22
N GLY A 142 9.79 -5.18 9.42
CA GLY A 142 9.02 -3.97 9.12
C GLY A 142 9.80 -2.69 9.41
N HIS A 143 9.20 -1.54 9.11
CA HIS A 143 9.81 -0.24 9.41
C HIS A 143 9.27 0.35 10.71
N GLU A 144 10.17 0.71 11.62
CA GLU A 144 9.85 1.39 12.87
C GLU A 144 9.00 2.64 12.63
N GLY A 145 8.02 2.86 13.50
CA GLY A 145 7.11 4.01 13.42
C GLY A 145 6.03 3.91 12.33
N HIS A 146 6.07 2.92 11.43
CA HIS A 146 5.02 2.77 10.43
C HIS A 146 3.68 2.35 11.09
N PRO A 147 2.53 2.96 10.74
CA PRO A 147 1.24 2.65 11.38
C PRO A 147 0.88 1.16 11.36
N GLU A 148 1.15 0.47 10.24
CA GLU A 148 0.93 -0.97 10.12
C GLU A 148 1.79 -1.81 11.09
N VAL A 149 3.03 -1.39 11.33
CA VAL A 149 3.93 -2.05 12.28
C VAL A 149 3.43 -1.83 13.71
N VAL A 150 3.05 -0.60 14.05
CA VAL A 150 2.43 -0.28 15.35
C VAL A 150 1.16 -1.10 15.57
N GLY A 151 0.28 -1.15 14.56
CA GLY A 151 -0.94 -1.95 14.57
C GLY A 151 -0.68 -3.44 14.79
N THR A 152 0.27 -4.00 14.05
CA THR A 152 0.64 -5.42 14.14
C THR A 152 1.27 -5.77 15.49
N MET A 153 2.21 -4.97 15.99
CA MET A 153 2.81 -5.17 17.31
C MET A 153 1.77 -5.06 18.43
N GLY A 154 0.82 -4.14 18.27
CA GLY A 154 -0.27 -3.89 19.21
C GLY A 154 -1.37 -4.97 19.23
N GLN A 155 -1.24 -6.03 18.45
CA GLN A 155 -2.15 -7.19 18.54
C GLN A 155 -1.83 -8.11 19.72
N LEU A 156 -0.59 -8.03 20.24
CA LEU A 156 -0.06 -8.94 21.24
C LEU A 156 0.43 -8.17 22.48
N PRO A 157 0.56 -8.85 23.64
CA PRO A 157 1.12 -8.24 24.84
C PRO A 157 2.54 -7.70 24.62
N GLN A 158 2.92 -6.67 25.38
CA GLN A 158 4.26 -6.10 25.33
C GLN A 158 5.34 -7.17 25.52
N GLY A 159 6.36 -7.14 24.64
CA GLY A 159 7.45 -8.11 24.64
C GLY A 159 7.16 -9.43 23.91
N ALA A 160 5.98 -9.59 23.31
CA ALA A 160 5.66 -10.74 22.43
C ALA A 160 6.27 -10.64 21.03
N VAL A 161 6.56 -9.42 20.58
CA VAL A 161 7.03 -9.10 19.24
C VAL A 161 8.33 -8.30 19.36
N THR A 162 9.33 -8.66 18.55
CA THR A 162 10.51 -7.82 18.30
C THR A 162 10.49 -7.37 16.83
N LEU A 163 10.72 -6.09 16.61
CA LEU A 163 10.86 -5.52 15.27
C LEU A 163 12.28 -5.78 14.74
N ILE A 164 12.38 -6.16 13.48
CA ILE A 164 13.62 -6.31 12.71
C ILE A 164 13.52 -5.39 11.49
N ASN A 165 14.26 -4.29 11.49
CA ASN A 165 14.17 -3.26 10.43
C ASN A 165 15.06 -3.55 9.23
N ASN A 166 16.16 -4.28 9.44
CA ASN A 166 17.21 -4.44 8.45
C ASN A 166 18.05 -5.71 8.68
N VAL A 167 18.96 -5.95 7.74
CA VAL A 167 19.90 -7.08 7.74
C VAL A 167 20.81 -7.10 8.97
N ASP A 168 21.25 -5.95 9.48
CA ASP A 168 22.19 -5.90 10.62
C ASP A 168 21.49 -6.23 11.94
N GLU A 169 20.25 -5.80 12.12
CA GLU A 169 19.39 -6.25 13.21
C GLU A 169 19.10 -7.75 13.12
N ALA A 170 18.81 -8.27 11.92
CA ALA A 170 18.63 -9.70 11.71
C ALA A 170 19.87 -10.53 12.06
N LYS A 171 21.07 -10.00 11.82
CA LYS A 171 22.37 -10.63 12.19
C LYS A 171 22.69 -10.54 13.67
N SER A 172 22.32 -9.45 14.32
CA SER A 172 22.70 -9.17 15.72
C SER A 172 21.65 -9.59 16.74
N TYR A 173 20.40 -9.85 16.32
CA TYR A 173 19.31 -10.24 17.22
C TYR A 173 19.64 -11.48 18.06
N GLN A 174 19.36 -11.43 19.36
CA GLN A 174 19.55 -12.55 20.28
C GLN A 174 18.22 -12.93 20.94
N PRO A 175 17.59 -14.06 20.56
CA PRO A 175 16.35 -14.50 21.18
C PRO A 175 16.61 -15.09 22.57
N LYS A 176 15.57 -15.07 23.41
CA LYS A 176 15.58 -15.82 24.68
C LYS A 176 15.55 -17.34 24.44
N ASP A 177 14.79 -17.74 23.42
CA ASP A 177 14.65 -19.13 22.98
C ASP A 177 14.72 -19.16 21.43
N PRO A 178 15.83 -19.63 20.84
CA PRO A 178 16.01 -19.67 19.38
C PRO A 178 15.12 -20.72 18.68
N ASP A 179 14.60 -21.71 19.41
CA ASP A 179 13.77 -22.79 18.85
C ASP A 179 12.27 -22.45 18.87
N ARG A 180 11.89 -21.36 19.54
CA ARG A 180 10.50 -20.90 19.68
C ARG A 180 10.29 -19.54 19.01
N LEU A 181 10.63 -19.44 17.73
CA LEU A 181 10.48 -18.22 16.94
C LEU A 181 9.49 -18.39 15.79
N ALA A 182 8.78 -17.29 15.49
CA ALA A 182 8.09 -17.11 14.23
C ALA A 182 8.47 -15.75 13.65
N PHE A 183 8.41 -15.59 12.33
CA PHE A 183 8.48 -14.27 11.69
C PHE A 183 7.22 -13.97 10.90
N ILE A 184 6.89 -12.69 10.84
CA ILE A 184 5.85 -12.09 9.99
C ILE A 184 6.41 -10.83 9.35
N THR A 185 5.79 -10.31 8.30
CA THR A 185 6.28 -9.10 7.65
C THR A 185 5.21 -8.02 7.51
N GLN A 186 5.64 -6.77 7.49
CA GLN A 186 4.85 -5.68 6.94
C GLN A 186 4.53 -5.97 5.46
N THR A 187 3.32 -5.64 5.03
CA THR A 187 2.76 -6.00 3.72
C THR A 187 3.34 -5.22 2.55
N THR A 188 4.04 -4.12 2.82
CA THR A 188 4.48 -3.10 1.84
C THR A 188 6.00 -3.02 1.63
N LEU A 189 6.75 -4.01 2.14
CA LEU A 189 8.22 -4.06 2.06
C LEU A 189 8.77 -4.37 0.65
N SER A 190 10.07 -4.11 0.45
CA SER A 190 10.82 -4.63 -0.70
C SER A 190 10.85 -6.15 -0.64
N VAL A 191 10.41 -6.83 -1.70
CA VAL A 191 10.43 -8.30 -1.77
C VAL A 191 11.86 -8.82 -1.67
N ASP A 192 12.81 -8.16 -2.34
CA ASP A 192 14.21 -8.58 -2.40
C ASP A 192 14.88 -8.40 -1.02
N ASP A 193 14.78 -7.21 -0.42
CA ASP A 193 15.41 -6.90 0.88
C ASP A 193 14.82 -7.77 2.01
N THR A 194 13.53 -8.06 1.93
CA THR A 194 12.87 -8.95 2.91
C THR A 194 13.35 -10.38 2.75
N ALA A 195 13.57 -10.85 1.51
CA ALA A 195 14.12 -12.18 1.27
C ALA A 195 15.53 -12.33 1.88
N ASP A 196 16.37 -11.30 1.81
CA ASP A 196 17.69 -11.28 2.44
C ASP A 196 17.61 -11.37 3.97
N ILE A 197 16.70 -10.60 4.60
CA ILE A 197 16.46 -10.66 6.05
C ILE A 197 15.96 -12.06 6.45
N VAL A 198 14.98 -12.61 5.73
CA VAL A 198 14.43 -13.95 6.00
C VAL A 198 15.50 -15.04 5.85
N ALA A 199 16.36 -14.95 4.84
CA ALA A 199 17.46 -15.89 4.65
C ALA A 199 18.39 -15.91 5.87
N ILE A 200 18.78 -14.74 6.37
CA ILE A 200 19.62 -14.61 7.57
C ILE A 200 18.91 -15.18 8.80
N LEU A 201 17.63 -14.85 9.00
CA LEU A 201 16.88 -15.36 10.15
C LEU A 201 16.76 -16.89 10.12
N ARG A 202 16.55 -17.49 8.93
CA ARG A 202 16.49 -18.96 8.77
C ARG A 202 17.84 -19.64 8.96
N GLU A 203 18.93 -19.01 8.51
CA GLU A 203 20.28 -19.51 8.76
C GLU A 203 20.61 -19.52 10.26
N ARG A 204 20.26 -18.43 10.96
CA ARG A 204 20.54 -18.29 12.39
C ARG A 204 19.60 -19.11 13.27
N PHE A 205 18.34 -19.25 12.87
CA PHE A 205 17.28 -19.91 13.63
C PHE A 205 16.56 -20.94 12.75
N PRO A 206 17.10 -22.16 12.57
CA PRO A 206 16.55 -23.15 11.64
C PRO A 206 15.11 -23.59 11.94
N GLN A 207 14.65 -23.47 13.20
CA GLN A 207 13.28 -23.79 13.62
C GLN A 207 12.30 -22.61 13.48
N ILE A 208 12.75 -21.44 12.99
CA ILE A 208 11.87 -20.28 12.84
C ILE A 208 10.73 -20.57 11.86
N GLU A 209 9.51 -20.37 12.32
CA GLU A 209 8.33 -20.51 11.48
C GLU A 209 8.04 -19.23 10.70
N GLY A 210 7.68 -19.37 9.44
CA GLY A 210 7.16 -18.27 8.64
C GLY A 210 5.64 -18.34 8.51
N PRO A 211 5.02 -17.33 7.87
CA PRO A 211 3.61 -17.36 7.59
C PRO A 211 3.27 -18.47 6.58
N LYS A 212 2.04 -19.00 6.62
CA LYS A 212 1.63 -20.11 5.72
C LYS A 212 1.57 -19.67 4.25
N ARG A 213 1.37 -18.38 4.03
CA ARG A 213 1.40 -17.67 2.75
C ARG A 213 2.17 -16.38 2.98
N GLU A 214 2.78 -15.82 1.93
CA GLU A 214 3.49 -14.55 2.01
C GLU A 214 2.65 -13.43 2.67
N ASP A 215 3.32 -12.57 3.44
CA ASP A 215 2.72 -11.40 4.09
C ASP A 215 2.84 -10.14 3.22
N ILE A 216 3.94 -9.99 2.48
CA ILE A 216 4.02 -8.99 1.42
C ILE A 216 2.87 -9.21 0.45
N CYS A 217 2.02 -8.20 0.30
CA CYS A 217 0.76 -8.38 -0.38
C CYS A 217 0.96 -8.48 -1.90
N TYR A 218 -0.01 -9.09 -2.58
CA TYR A 218 0.01 -9.24 -4.04
C TYR A 218 0.25 -7.91 -4.76
N ALA A 219 -0.33 -6.82 -4.24
CA ALA A 219 -0.27 -5.51 -4.87
C ALA A 219 1.15 -4.93 -4.84
N THR A 220 1.86 -5.09 -3.73
CA THR A 220 3.26 -4.69 -3.58
C THR A 220 4.17 -5.54 -4.45
N THR A 221 4.02 -6.87 -4.42
CA THR A 221 4.81 -7.79 -5.25
C THR A 221 4.63 -7.50 -6.73
N ASN A 222 3.40 -7.34 -7.21
CA ASN A 222 3.12 -7.11 -8.62
C ASN A 222 3.60 -5.73 -9.10
N ARG A 223 3.44 -4.67 -8.29
CA ARG A 223 3.94 -3.32 -8.65
C ARG A 223 5.46 -3.29 -8.69
N GLN A 224 6.15 -3.94 -7.75
CA GLN A 224 7.61 -4.06 -7.80
C GLN A 224 8.06 -4.86 -9.02
N GLN A 225 7.34 -5.92 -9.40
CA GLN A 225 7.61 -6.66 -10.63
C GLN A 225 7.42 -5.79 -11.89
N ALA A 226 6.35 -4.98 -11.93
CA ALA A 226 6.11 -4.07 -13.05
C ALA A 226 7.22 -3.03 -13.21
N VAL A 227 7.71 -2.49 -12.09
CA VAL A 227 8.85 -1.56 -12.08
C VAL A 227 10.14 -2.25 -12.49
N LYS A 228 10.41 -3.46 -12.02
CA LYS A 228 11.58 -4.27 -12.41
C LYS A 228 11.66 -4.46 -13.93
N GLU A 229 10.52 -4.68 -14.58
CA GLU A 229 10.46 -4.95 -16.02
C GLU A 229 10.79 -3.72 -16.88
N LEU A 230 10.45 -2.52 -16.43
CA LEU A 230 10.72 -1.28 -17.20
C LEU A 230 12.02 -0.59 -16.80
N ALA A 231 12.50 -0.74 -15.56
CA ALA A 231 13.57 0.09 -15.00
C ALA A 231 14.85 0.12 -15.87
N LYS A 232 15.31 -1.04 -16.34
CA LYS A 232 16.52 -1.17 -17.17
C LYS A 232 16.46 -0.42 -18.52
N ASP A 233 15.25 -0.12 -19.01
CA ASP A 233 15.04 0.56 -20.29
C ASP A 233 14.80 2.07 -20.12
N CYS A 234 14.82 2.58 -18.88
CA CYS A 234 14.46 3.96 -18.56
C CYS A 234 15.66 4.83 -18.19
N ASP A 235 15.71 6.05 -18.75
CA ASP A 235 16.61 7.10 -18.28
C ASP A 235 16.12 7.70 -16.97
N LEU A 236 14.80 7.81 -16.81
CA LEU A 236 14.13 8.29 -15.62
C LEU A 236 12.93 7.40 -15.33
N VAL A 237 12.72 7.04 -14.07
CA VAL A 237 11.46 6.48 -13.57
C VAL A 237 10.79 7.47 -12.63
N ILE A 238 9.57 7.87 -12.94
CA ILE A 238 8.70 8.63 -12.03
C ILE A 238 7.79 7.65 -11.31
N VAL A 239 7.88 7.66 -9.99
CA VAL A 239 6.95 6.95 -9.10
C VAL A 239 6.00 7.99 -8.52
N ILE A 240 4.72 7.85 -8.83
CA ILE A 240 3.69 8.74 -8.29
C ILE A 240 3.27 8.23 -6.91
N GLY A 241 3.46 9.04 -5.88
CA GLY A 241 3.16 8.66 -4.50
C GLY A 241 3.72 9.62 -3.45
N ALA A 242 3.14 9.58 -2.25
CA ALA A 242 3.54 10.44 -1.15
C ALA A 242 4.84 9.96 -0.46
N PRO A 243 5.65 10.85 0.13
CA PRO A 243 6.91 10.46 0.79
C PRO A 243 6.75 9.52 1.99
N ASN A 244 5.61 9.59 2.68
CA ASN A 244 5.22 8.71 3.79
C ASN A 244 4.65 7.36 3.34
N SER A 245 4.48 7.12 2.03
CA SER A 245 4.00 5.84 1.50
C SER A 245 5.14 4.83 1.36
N SER A 246 5.22 3.85 2.28
CA SER A 246 6.26 2.81 2.27
C SER A 246 6.35 2.10 0.90
N ASN A 247 5.21 1.62 0.38
CA ASN A 247 5.16 0.97 -0.93
C ASN A 247 5.69 1.88 -2.06
N SER A 248 5.34 3.17 -2.07
CA SER A 248 5.82 4.09 -3.13
C SER A 248 7.33 4.30 -3.05
N GLN A 249 7.89 4.42 -1.84
CA GLN A 249 9.33 4.48 -1.64
C GLN A 249 10.03 3.20 -2.12
N ARG A 250 9.45 2.02 -1.83
CA ARG A 250 9.99 0.75 -2.31
C ARG A 250 10.03 0.69 -3.84
N LEU A 251 9.00 1.20 -4.54
CA LEU A 251 9.02 1.26 -6.01
C LEU A 251 10.16 2.14 -6.53
N ARG A 252 10.42 3.31 -5.91
CA ARG A 252 11.53 4.19 -6.30
C ARG A 252 12.87 3.48 -6.14
N GLU A 253 13.09 2.88 -4.99
CA GLU A 253 14.34 2.17 -4.67
C GLU A 253 14.54 0.92 -5.55
N VAL A 254 13.46 0.18 -5.83
CA VAL A 254 13.50 -0.96 -6.75
C VAL A 254 13.85 -0.50 -8.16
N ALA A 255 13.31 0.63 -8.65
CA ALA A 255 13.67 1.16 -9.96
C ALA A 255 15.18 1.46 -10.05
N GLU A 256 15.74 2.17 -9.07
CA GLU A 256 17.18 2.50 -9.02
C GLU A 256 18.04 1.24 -9.00
N ARG A 257 17.72 0.27 -8.16
CA ARG A 257 18.48 -0.99 -8.04
C ARG A 257 18.37 -1.89 -9.27
N LYS A 258 17.38 -1.69 -10.13
CA LYS A 258 17.08 -2.58 -11.27
C LYS A 258 17.38 -1.95 -12.62
N GLY A 259 18.11 -0.84 -12.63
CA GLY A 259 18.79 -0.33 -13.81
C GLY A 259 18.27 1.00 -14.33
N ALA A 260 17.29 1.63 -13.69
CA ALA A 260 16.91 3.00 -14.04
C ALA A 260 18.09 3.93 -13.75
N LYS A 261 18.47 4.80 -14.71
CA LYS A 261 19.58 5.76 -14.47
C LYS A 261 19.25 6.73 -13.34
N LYS A 262 17.96 7.04 -13.16
CA LYS A 262 17.43 7.85 -12.07
C LYS A 262 16.00 7.41 -11.76
N ALA A 263 15.60 7.43 -10.49
CA ALA A 263 14.19 7.34 -10.11
C ALA A 263 13.82 8.45 -9.13
N ILE A 264 12.64 9.04 -9.30
CA ILE A 264 12.13 10.10 -8.43
C ILE A 264 10.73 9.77 -7.94
N LEU A 265 10.43 10.24 -6.73
CA LEU A 265 9.09 10.20 -6.17
C LEU A 265 8.42 11.55 -6.42
N VAL A 266 7.21 11.54 -6.98
CA VAL A 266 6.43 12.75 -7.29
C VAL A 266 5.04 12.59 -6.69
N PRO A 267 4.68 13.35 -5.64
CA PRO A 267 3.36 13.22 -5.01
C PRO A 267 2.21 13.66 -5.92
N LYS A 268 2.36 14.81 -6.61
CA LYS A 268 1.40 15.33 -7.60
C LYS A 268 2.12 16.16 -8.66
N LEU A 269 1.41 16.53 -9.73
CA LEU A 269 1.96 17.31 -10.85
C LEU A 269 2.68 18.60 -10.41
N ALA A 270 2.15 19.29 -9.39
CA ALA A 270 2.74 20.52 -8.88
C ALA A 270 4.16 20.33 -8.28
N ASP A 271 4.50 19.11 -7.87
CA ASP A 271 5.81 18.77 -7.29
C ASP A 271 6.80 18.28 -8.36
N MET A 272 6.41 18.26 -9.64
CA MET A 272 7.26 17.80 -10.72
C MET A 272 8.41 18.78 -10.98
N ALA A 273 9.64 18.37 -10.64
CA ALA A 273 10.86 19.06 -11.01
C ALA A 273 11.19 18.79 -12.50
N TRP A 274 10.71 19.66 -13.38
CA TRP A 274 10.81 19.49 -14.85
C TRP A 274 12.25 19.42 -15.35
N GLU A 275 13.22 19.96 -14.61
CA GLU A 275 14.65 19.86 -14.91
C GLU A 275 15.13 18.40 -14.92
N ALA A 276 14.46 17.50 -14.19
CA ALA A 276 14.76 16.08 -14.20
C ALA A 276 14.49 15.42 -15.57
N MET A 277 13.70 16.06 -16.45
CA MET A 277 13.41 15.57 -17.80
C MET A 277 14.50 15.91 -18.82
N ALA A 278 15.52 16.70 -18.44
CA ALA A 278 16.60 17.07 -19.35
C ALA A 278 17.37 15.83 -19.83
N GLY A 279 17.39 15.61 -21.15
CA GLY A 279 18.08 14.48 -21.76
C GLY A 279 17.40 13.11 -21.58
N VAL A 280 16.16 13.07 -21.07
CA VAL A 280 15.38 11.83 -20.96
C VAL A 280 14.78 11.47 -22.31
N GLU A 281 15.15 10.31 -22.86
CA GLU A 281 14.58 9.77 -24.10
C GLU A 281 13.50 8.73 -23.80
N THR A 282 13.71 7.91 -22.76
CA THR A 282 12.74 6.92 -22.28
C THR A 282 12.40 7.17 -20.80
N LEU A 283 11.13 7.52 -20.57
CA LEU A 283 10.55 7.76 -19.25
C LEU A 283 9.72 6.56 -18.80
N GLY A 284 10.02 6.00 -17.64
CA GLY A 284 9.14 5.06 -16.94
C GLY A 284 8.16 5.80 -16.03
N ILE A 285 6.89 5.43 -16.02
CA ILE A 285 5.91 5.94 -15.06
C ILE A 285 5.21 4.78 -14.36
N THR A 286 5.15 4.87 -13.04
CA THR A 286 4.35 3.98 -12.18
C THR A 286 3.70 4.79 -11.07
N ALA A 287 2.86 4.15 -10.27
CA ALA A 287 2.16 4.75 -9.16
C ALA A 287 2.09 3.78 -7.98
N GLY A 288 2.29 4.31 -6.78
CA GLY A 288 2.12 3.57 -5.53
C GLY A 288 0.70 3.10 -5.30
N ALA A 289 0.52 2.12 -4.40
CA ALA A 289 -0.78 1.52 -4.12
C ALA A 289 -1.84 2.50 -3.62
N SER A 290 -1.44 3.66 -3.08
CA SER A 290 -2.31 4.73 -2.59
C SER A 290 -2.49 5.89 -3.56
N ALA A 291 -1.87 5.86 -4.74
CA ALA A 291 -1.97 6.96 -5.71
C ALA A 291 -3.14 6.72 -6.69
N PRO A 292 -4.11 7.65 -6.79
CA PRO A 292 -5.21 7.54 -7.73
C PRO A 292 -4.74 7.71 -9.18
N GLU A 293 -5.42 7.04 -10.12
CA GLU A 293 -5.05 7.06 -11.55
C GLU A 293 -5.11 8.49 -12.13
N ILE A 294 -5.93 9.39 -11.58
CA ILE A 294 -6.00 10.79 -12.02
C ILE A 294 -4.63 11.49 -11.96
N LEU A 295 -3.80 11.20 -10.96
CA LEU A 295 -2.45 11.79 -10.85
C LEU A 295 -1.51 11.29 -11.96
N VAL A 296 -1.70 10.05 -12.41
CA VAL A 296 -0.98 9.50 -13.58
C VAL A 296 -1.39 10.25 -14.83
N GLN A 297 -2.71 10.42 -15.02
CA GLN A 297 -3.25 11.11 -16.20
C GLN A 297 -2.83 12.58 -16.24
N GLU A 298 -2.88 13.31 -15.12
CA GLU A 298 -2.42 14.70 -15.03
C GLU A 298 -0.95 14.87 -15.46
N ILE A 299 -0.07 13.95 -15.04
CA ILE A 299 1.34 13.97 -15.45
C ILE A 299 1.48 13.66 -16.93
N LEU A 300 0.76 12.66 -17.46
CA LEU A 300 0.76 12.34 -18.88
C LEU A 300 0.26 13.50 -19.74
N GLU A 301 -0.82 14.18 -19.34
CA GLU A 301 -1.35 15.35 -20.01
C GLU A 301 -0.36 16.52 -19.98
N ALA A 302 0.32 16.74 -18.86
CA ALA A 302 1.35 17.76 -18.75
C ALA A 302 2.58 17.46 -19.61
N LEU A 303 2.94 16.17 -19.74
CA LEU A 303 3.99 15.71 -20.65
C LEU A 303 3.58 15.88 -22.12
N ALA A 304 2.33 15.58 -22.49
CA ALA A 304 1.83 15.73 -23.86
C ALA A 304 1.84 17.18 -24.36
N LYS A 305 1.78 18.16 -23.45
CA LYS A 305 1.95 19.60 -23.77
C LYS A 305 3.41 19.97 -24.12
N ARG A 306 4.37 19.11 -23.78
CA ARG A 306 5.83 19.35 -23.91
C ARG A 306 6.53 18.40 -24.87
N TYR A 307 5.94 17.24 -25.13
CA TYR A 307 6.53 16.16 -25.93
C TYR A 307 5.48 15.47 -26.80
N ASN A 308 5.92 14.93 -27.94
CA ASN A 308 5.18 13.91 -28.67
C ASN A 308 5.39 12.57 -27.96
N LEU A 309 4.37 12.09 -27.24
CA LEU A 309 4.45 10.87 -26.45
C LEU A 309 4.27 9.63 -27.32
N ASP A 310 5.19 8.68 -27.18
CA ASP A 310 5.03 7.29 -27.61
C ASP A 310 4.82 6.42 -26.38
N ILE A 311 3.56 6.13 -26.05
CA ILE A 311 3.18 5.45 -24.80
C ILE A 311 3.07 3.95 -25.04
N GLU A 312 3.87 3.17 -24.33
CA GLU A 312 3.85 1.72 -24.29
C GLU A 312 3.49 1.25 -22.87
N GLU A 313 2.37 0.55 -22.71
CA GLU A 313 2.01 -0.06 -21.42
C GLU A 313 2.56 -1.48 -21.29
N ARG A 314 3.30 -1.74 -20.21
CA ARG A 314 3.91 -3.04 -19.90
C ARG A 314 3.19 -3.71 -18.75
N ILE A 315 2.24 -4.58 -19.10
CA ILE A 315 1.42 -5.32 -18.14
C ILE A 315 2.10 -6.64 -17.79
N VAL A 316 2.70 -6.72 -16.60
CA VAL A 316 3.29 -7.97 -16.09
C VAL A 316 2.25 -8.89 -15.47
N LYS A 317 1.14 -8.34 -14.96
CA LYS A 317 0.09 -9.11 -14.30
C LYS A 317 -1.24 -8.36 -14.28
N LYS A 318 -2.35 -9.11 -14.39
CA LYS A 318 -3.71 -8.58 -14.23
C LYS A 318 -4.20 -8.83 -12.80
N GLU A 319 -4.72 -7.79 -12.14
CA GLU A 319 -5.29 -7.87 -10.80
C GLU A 319 -6.82 -7.90 -10.89
N ARG A 320 -7.49 -8.84 -10.21
CA ARG A 320 -8.96 -8.98 -10.18
C ARG A 320 -9.53 -9.07 -8.76
N VAL A 321 -8.69 -8.83 -7.76
CA VAL A 321 -9.08 -8.94 -6.35
C VAL A 321 -9.99 -7.77 -6.00
N LYS A 322 -11.10 -8.06 -5.33
CA LYS A 322 -11.99 -7.09 -4.71
C LYS A 322 -12.22 -7.50 -3.25
N PHE A 323 -12.33 -6.53 -2.35
CA PHE A 323 -12.68 -6.77 -0.96
C PHE A 323 -14.02 -6.12 -0.64
N ARG A 324 -14.89 -6.86 0.03
CA ARG A 324 -16.21 -6.38 0.48
C ARG A 324 -16.07 -5.33 1.57
N LEU A 325 -17.06 -4.43 1.66
CA LEU A 325 -17.14 -3.48 2.77
C LEU A 325 -17.34 -4.21 4.12
N PRO A 326 -16.95 -3.62 5.25
CA PRO A 326 -17.27 -4.16 6.56
C PRO A 326 -18.77 -4.00 6.86
N TYR A 327 -19.33 -4.89 7.67
CA TYR A 327 -20.65 -4.67 8.26
C TYR A 327 -20.64 -3.40 9.14
N PRO A 328 -21.71 -2.59 9.16
CA PRO A 328 -22.98 -2.77 8.44
C PRO A 328 -22.99 -2.22 7.00
N LEU A 329 -21.88 -1.68 6.49
CA LEU A 329 -21.85 -1.07 5.16
C LEU A 329 -22.01 -2.07 4.01
N SER A 330 -21.68 -3.34 4.20
CA SER A 330 -21.87 -4.38 3.18
C SER A 330 -23.34 -4.65 2.81
N GLU A 331 -24.30 -4.29 3.67
CA GLU A 331 -25.73 -4.50 3.40
C GLU A 331 -26.25 -3.65 2.22
N SER A 332 -25.58 -2.54 1.90
CA SER A 332 -25.95 -1.69 0.76
C SER A 332 -25.37 -2.16 -0.58
N GLU A 333 -24.36 -3.04 -0.58
CA GLU A 333 -23.85 -3.68 -1.81
C GLU A 333 -24.85 -4.73 -2.34
N GLU A 334 -25.49 -5.50 -1.47
CA GLU A 334 -26.44 -6.56 -1.85
C GLU A 334 -27.75 -6.01 -2.47
N ALA A 335 -28.11 -4.76 -2.17
CA ALA A 335 -29.28 -4.10 -2.77
C ALA A 335 -29.01 -3.50 -4.17
N GLY A 336 -27.75 -3.45 -4.61
CA GLY A 336 -27.32 -2.84 -5.89
C GLY A 336 -26.85 -3.82 -6.96
N ASP A 337 -26.56 -5.08 -6.59
CA ASP A 337 -26.02 -6.11 -7.48
C ASP A 337 -27.10 -7.14 -7.96
N GLU A 338 -28.40 -6.91 -7.69
CA GLU A 338 -29.50 -7.77 -8.19
C GLU A 338 -29.90 -7.49 -9.66
N GLU A 339 -29.33 -6.49 -10.33
CA GLU A 339 -29.53 -6.29 -11.77
C GLU A 339 -28.27 -6.59 -12.58
N GLN A 340 -28.36 -7.70 -13.34
CA GLN A 340 -27.55 -8.09 -14.51
C GLN A 340 -26.24 -8.84 -14.22
N ASP A 341 -26.39 -10.17 -14.13
CA ASP A 341 -25.53 -11.11 -14.88
C ASP A 341 -26.37 -12.39 -15.16
N GLU A 342 -27.42 -12.20 -15.96
CA GLU A 342 -27.99 -13.29 -16.77
C GLU A 342 -27.42 -13.17 -18.20
N GLU A 343 -26.74 -14.24 -18.61
CA GLU A 343 -26.46 -14.69 -19.99
C GLU A 343 -25.23 -14.16 -20.77
N ALA A 344 -24.50 -15.18 -21.25
CA ALA A 344 -23.69 -15.31 -22.49
C ALA A 344 -22.16 -15.11 -22.42
#